data_AF-A0A1B1ZF60-F1
#
_entry.id   AF-A0A1B1ZF60-F1
#
_cell.length_a   1.000
_cell.length_b   1.000
_cell.length_c   1.000
_cell.angle_alpha   90.00
_cell.angle_beta   90.00
_cell.angle_gamma   90.00
#
_symmetry.space_group_name_H-M   'P 1'
#
loop_
_entity.id
_entity.type
_entity.pdbx_description
1 polymer ?
#
loop_
_entity_poly.entity_id
_entity_poly.type
_entity_poly.pdbx_seq_one_letter_code
_entity_poly.pdbx_strand_id
1 'polypeptide(L)' 'MNIIGKLKEAASYFLTKLIGENPSNEQVNRALIQMPNVRPIHTYPRPNLRNSGVAAAKRAARKRKNRR' A
#
# COMPACT_ATOMS: atom_id res chain seq x y z
N MET A 1 -5.03 8.98 -18.89
CA MET A 1 -4.62 9.72 -17.66
C MET A 1 -3.28 9.17 -17.19
N ASN A 2 -2.25 10.01 -17.12
CA ASN A 2 -0.88 9.60 -16.84
C ASN A 2 -0.71 9.35 -15.32
N ILE A 3 -0.34 8.13 -14.90
CA ILE A 3 -0.21 7.72 -13.49
C ILE A 3 0.75 8.64 -12.71
N ILE A 4 1.82 9.07 -13.37
CA ILE A 4 2.81 10.00 -12.82
C ILE A 4 2.19 11.35 -12.46
N GLY A 5 1.23 11.83 -13.25
CA GLY A 5 0.52 13.09 -12.98
C GLY A 5 -0.29 13.01 -11.69
N LYS A 6 -1.03 11.92 -11.49
CA LYS A 6 -1.81 11.68 -10.26
C LYS A 6 -0.93 11.56 -9.01
N LEU A 7 0.26 10.96 -9.15
CA LEU A 7 1.22 10.86 -8.04
C LEU A 7 1.80 12.22 -7.66
N LYS A 8 2.12 13.07 -8.64
CA LYS A 8 2.59 14.45 -8.39
C LYS A 8 1.52 15.28 -7.69
N GLU A 9 0.27 15.13 -8.09
CA GLU A 9 -0.87 15.80 -7.48
C GLU A 9 -1.07 15.37 -6.02
N ALA A 10 -1.03 14.06 -5.75
CA ALA A 10 -1.12 13.52 -4.40
C ALA A 10 0.06 13.94 -3.50
N ALA A 11 1.29 13.95 -4.04
CA ALA A 11 2.48 14.39 -3.32
C ALA A 11 2.42 15.90 -3.02
N SER A 12 1.96 16.71 -3.97
CA SER A 12 1.75 18.15 -3.79
C SER A 12 0.72 18.43 -2.70
N TYR A 13 -0.42 17.72 -2.72
CA TYR A 13 -1.46 17.81 -1.69
C TYR A 13 -0.96 17.41 -0.30
N PHE A 14 -0.16 16.34 -0.22
CA PHE A 14 0.43 15.88 1.02
C PHE A 14 1.40 16.92 1.60
N LEU A 15 2.31 17.45 0.78
CA LEU A 15 3.28 18.44 1.21
C LEU A 15 2.64 19.77 1.61
N THR A 16 1.60 20.21 0.89
CA THR A 16 0.86 21.42 1.26
C THR A 16 0.21 21.29 2.64
N LYS A 17 -0.31 20.11 2.98
CA LYS A 17 -0.87 19.84 4.32
C LYS A 17 0.18 19.76 5.44
N LEU A 18 1.44 19.49 5.11
CA LEU A 18 2.50 19.24 6.08
C LEU A 18 3.39 20.47 6.34
N ILE A 19 3.70 21.24 5.30
CA ILE A 19 4.68 22.35 5.33
C ILE A 19 4.01 23.72 5.14
N GLY A 20 2.78 23.76 4.59
CA GLY A 20 2.08 25.00 4.26
C GLY A 20 2.00 25.26 2.75
N GLU A 21 1.68 26.48 2.35
CA GLU A 21 1.42 26.81 0.94
C GLU A 21 2.67 26.74 0.05
N ASN A 22 2.49 26.22 -1.17
CA ASN A 22 3.46 26.15 -2.29
C ASN A 22 4.73 25.30 -2.07
N PRO A 23 4.60 23.96 -2.00
CA PRO A 23 5.75 23.08 -2.09
C PRO A 23 6.46 23.23 -3.44
N SER A 24 7.78 23.41 -3.42
CA SER A 24 8.60 23.50 -4.64
C SER A 24 8.53 22.19 -5.43
N ASN A 25 8.60 22.27 -6.76
CA ASN A 25 8.65 21.10 -7.64
C ASN A 25 9.75 20.11 -7.26
N GLU A 26 10.89 20.59 -6.73
CA GLU A 26 11.96 19.72 -6.24
C GLU A 26 11.56 18.96 -4.97
N GLN A 27 10.82 19.60 -4.07
CA GLN A 27 10.31 18.96 -2.85
C GLN A 27 9.25 17.91 -3.19
N VAL A 28 8.36 18.22 -4.16
CA VAL A 28 7.37 17.26 -4.67
C VAL A 28 8.05 16.04 -5.27
N ASN A 29 9.08 16.22 -6.11
CA ASN A 29 9.80 15.10 -6.71
C ASN A 29 10.61 14.29 -5.68
N ARG A 30 11.27 14.94 -4.71
CA ARG A 30 11.96 14.24 -3.61
C ARG A 30 10.99 13.46 -2.74
N ALA A 31 9.84 14.03 -2.41
CA ALA A 31 8.78 13.33 -1.69
C ALA A 31 8.26 12.15 -2.50
N LEU A 32 8.12 12.27 -3.81
CA LEU A 32 7.73 11.17 -4.70
C LEU A 32 8.75 10.01 -4.71
N ILE A 33 10.04 10.33 -4.68
CA ILE A 33 11.14 9.35 -4.63
C ILE A 33 11.24 8.69 -3.25
N GLN A 34 11.05 9.48 -2.19
CA GLN A 34 11.17 9.03 -0.80
C GLN A 34 9.87 8.43 -0.24
N MET A 35 8.73 8.67 -0.89
CA MET A 35 7.46 8.07 -0.53
C MET A 35 7.66 6.56 -0.54
N PRO A 36 7.46 5.87 0.59
CA PRO A 36 7.70 4.44 0.69
C PRO A 36 6.72 3.77 -0.26
N ASN A 37 7.18 3.38 -1.46
CA ASN A 37 6.43 2.80 -2.58
C ASN A 37 4.97 2.65 -2.18
N VAL A 38 4.21 3.75 -2.23
CA VAL A 38 2.86 3.78 -1.65
C VAL A 38 2.11 2.76 -2.46
N ARG A 39 1.96 1.56 -1.90
CA ARG A 39 1.43 0.42 -2.63
C ARG A 39 0.04 0.86 -3.01
N PRO A 40 -0.23 1.15 -4.30
CA PRO A 40 -1.56 1.54 -4.67
C PRO A 40 -2.43 0.35 -4.28
N ILE A 41 -3.52 0.60 -3.57
CA ILE A 41 -4.35 -0.43 -2.92
C ILE A 41 -4.86 -1.49 -3.93
N HIS A 42 -4.70 -1.23 -5.22
CA HIS A 42 -5.12 -2.07 -6.34
C HIS A 42 -3.98 -2.78 -7.11
N THR A 43 -2.70 -2.58 -6.78
CA THR A 43 -1.57 -3.11 -7.59
C THR A 43 -1.08 -4.49 -7.14
N TYR A 44 -1.43 -4.92 -5.93
CA TYR A 44 -1.24 -6.29 -5.46
C TYR A 44 -2.60 -6.89 -5.08
N PRO A 45 -2.86 -8.18 -5.37
CA PRO A 45 -4.07 -8.83 -4.89
C PRO A 45 -4.10 -8.73 -3.36
N ARG A 46 -5.26 -8.34 -2.80
CA ARG A 46 -5.47 -8.34 -1.35
C ARG A 46 -4.95 -9.66 -0.76
N PRO A 47 -4.21 -9.64 0.35
CA PRO A 47 -3.74 -10.87 0.99
C PRO A 47 -4.94 -11.79 1.17
N ASN A 48 -4.95 -12.92 0.47
CA ASN A 48 -6.05 -13.85 0.59
C ASN A 48 -5.93 -14.54 1.94
N LEU A 49 -6.56 -13.96 2.97
CA LEU A 49 -6.46 -14.40 4.35
C LEU A 49 -6.87 -15.87 4.52
N ARG A 50 -7.72 -16.40 3.62
CA ARG A 50 -8.08 -17.82 3.56
C ARG A 50 -6.89 -18.73 3.21
N ASN A 51 -5.94 -18.23 2.42
CA ASN A 51 -4.72 -18.92 1.99
C ASN A 51 -3.47 -18.48 2.78
N SER A 52 -3.62 -17.69 3.84
CA SER A 52 -2.51 -17.42 4.75
C SER A 52 -1.99 -18.71 5.40
N GLY A 53 -0.70 -18.79 5.69
CA GLY A 53 -0.09 -19.96 6.35
C GLY A 53 -0.76 -20.29 7.69
N VAL A 54 -1.20 -19.27 8.43
CA VAL A 54 -1.96 -19.42 9.68
C VAL A 54 -3.32 -20.08 9.45
N ALA A 55 -4.06 -19.67 8.42
CA ALA A 55 -5.35 -20.28 8.07
C ALA A 55 -5.19 -21.71 7.54
N ALA A 56 -4.11 -21.99 6.80
CA ALA A 56 -3.77 -23.35 6.36
C ALA A 56 -3.45 -24.25 7.56
N ALA A 57 -2.65 -23.79 8.52
CA ALA A 57 -2.33 -24.52 9.74
C ALA A 57 -3.58 -24.83 10.59
N LYS A 58 -4.49 -23.85 10.77
CA LYS A 58 -5.77 -24.07 11.47
C LYS A 58 -6.65 -25.11 10.77
N ARG A 59 -6.71 -25.11 9.43
CA ARG A 59 -7.45 -26.13 8.66
C ARG A 59 -6.86 -27.53 8.82
N ALA A 60 -5.53 -27.65 8.76
CA ALA A 60 -4.84 -28.92 8.97
C ALA A 60 -5.10 -29.49 10.38
N ALA A 61 -5.03 -28.65 11.42
CA ALA A 61 -5.34 -29.04 12.80
C ALA A 61 -6.79 -29.54 12.96
N ARG A 62 -7.77 -28.85 12.38
CA ARG A 62 -9.18 -29.28 12.40
C ARG A 62 -9.38 -30.64 11.71
N LYS A 63 -8.76 -30.84 10.53
CA LYS A 63 -8.84 -32.12 9.81
C LYS A 63 -8.23 -33.28 10.61
N ARG A 64 -7.15 -33.03 11.35
CA ARG A 64 -6.54 -34.02 12.24
C ARG A 64 -7.43 -34.34 13.45
N LYS A 65 -8.08 -33.34 14.04
CA LYS A 65 -9.02 -33.53 15.16
C LYS A 65 -10.22 -34.38 14.75
N ASN A 66 -10.85 -34.10 13.61
CA ASN A 66 -12.04 -34.83 13.14
C ASN A 66 -11.75 -36.27 12.65
N ARG A 67 -10.47 -36.65 12.53
CA ARG A 67 -10.05 -38.02 12.20
C ARG A 67 -9.84 -38.89 13.45
N ARG A 68 -9.79 -38.28 14.62
CA ARG A 68 -9.84 -38.97 15.92
C ARG A 68 -11.28 -39.02 16.38
#